data_AF-A0AAD6SVI7-F1
#
_entry.id   AF-A0AAD6SVI7-F1
#
_cell.length_a   1.000
_cell.length_b   1.000
_cell.length_c   1.000
_cell.angle_alpha   90.00
_cell.angle_beta   90.00
_cell.angle_gamma   90.00
#
_symmetry.space_group_name_H-M   'P 1'
#
loop_
_entity.id
_entity.type
_entity.pdbx_description
1 polymer ?
#
loop_
_entity_poly.entity_id
_entity_poly.type
_entity_poly.pdbx_seq_one_letter_code
_entity_poly.pdbx_strand_id
1 'polypeptide(L)'
;HLKRKRSWAAGVNDLWAVDQHDKWKYKFGLALHSGIDPFVGRIQWMKIWWTTVIPDSYFSYYLDTVQERGCEFNPCVGSCRLANGHTLLRHWHDRSLRGTLQHRWMKEKKNVMPEIGWSQLRHRLTPGFEGILDLGVNQGWYDPSVLLQ
;
A
#
# COMPACT_ATOMS: atom_id res chain seq x y z
N HIS A 1 9.10 8.41 27.82
CA HIS A 1 9.61 7.05 27.54
C HIS A 1 9.07 6.56 26.21
N LEU A 2 9.92 6.08 25.30
CA LEU A 2 9.49 5.46 24.04
C LEU A 2 8.99 4.03 24.32
N LYS A 3 7.70 3.76 24.13
CA LYS A 3 7.15 2.40 24.20
C LYS A 3 7.40 1.70 22.87
N ARG A 4 8.15 0.59 22.90
CA ARG A 4 8.36 -0.26 21.71
C ARG A 4 7.02 -0.86 21.28
N LYS A 5 6.53 -0.50 20.10
CA LYS A 5 5.40 -1.19 19.45
C LYS A 5 5.87 -2.57 18.97
N ARG A 6 5.03 -3.60 19.14
CA ARG A 6 5.27 -4.96 18.62
C ARG A 6 4.19 -5.29 17.59
N SER A 7 4.60 -5.77 16.42
CA SER A 7 3.73 -6.37 15.40
C SER A 7 4.03 -7.86 15.31
N TRP A 8 3.01 -8.67 15.05
CA TRP A 8 3.13 -10.12 14.90
C TRP A 8 2.52 -10.52 13.55
N ALA A 9 3.21 -11.39 12.83
CA ALA A 9 2.73 -12.07 11.62
C ALA A 9 3.15 -13.54 11.74
N ALA A 10 2.28 -14.46 11.33
CA ALA A 10 2.49 -15.90 11.51
C ALA A 10 3.49 -16.50 10.49
N GLY A 11 3.82 -15.76 9.43
CA GLY A 11 4.75 -16.19 8.40
C GLY A 11 4.80 -15.24 7.21
N VAL A 12 5.59 -15.62 6.21
CA VAL A 12 5.65 -14.93 4.92
C VAL A 12 4.26 -14.93 4.29
N ASN A 13 3.81 -13.77 3.80
CA ASN A 13 2.50 -13.55 3.20
C ASN A 13 1.30 -13.87 4.11
N ASP A 14 1.48 -13.97 5.44
CA ASP A 14 0.36 -14.09 6.39
C ASP A 14 -0.50 -12.81 6.43
N LEU A 15 0.14 -11.65 6.23
CA LEU A 15 -0.58 -10.38 6.08
C LEU A 15 0.23 -9.38 5.26
N TRP A 16 -0.47 -8.54 4.51
CA TRP A 16 0.13 -7.41 3.81
C TRP A 16 -0.38 -6.10 4.41
N ALA A 17 0.54 -5.34 4.99
CA ALA A 17 0.29 -4.01 5.50
C ALA A 17 0.27 -3.03 4.32
N VAL A 18 -0.92 -2.54 4.00
CA VAL A 18 -1.15 -1.61 2.89
C VAL A 18 -1.41 -0.23 3.47
N ASP A 19 -0.70 0.77 2.96
CA ASP A 19 -0.77 2.14 3.46
C ASP A 19 -0.51 3.15 2.34
N GLN A 20 -0.95 4.39 2.57
CA GLN A 20 -0.81 5.48 1.61
C GLN A 20 -0.13 6.68 2.27
N HIS A 21 0.66 7.40 1.50
CA HIS A 21 1.41 8.56 1.94
C HIS A 21 1.16 9.76 1.02
N ASP A 22 0.82 10.90 1.63
CA ASP A 22 0.27 12.08 0.96
C ASP A 22 1.22 13.29 0.96
N LYS A 23 2.46 13.15 1.44
CA LYS A 23 3.35 14.32 1.55
C LYS A 23 3.67 14.97 0.20
N TRP A 24 3.84 14.16 -0.83
CA TRP A 24 4.04 14.67 -2.19
C TRP A 24 2.77 15.23 -2.80
N LYS A 25 1.60 14.99 -2.21
CA LYS A 25 0.33 15.40 -2.78
C LYS A 25 0.20 16.91 -2.73
N TYR A 26 0.58 17.50 -1.61
CA TYR A 26 0.43 18.94 -1.39
C TYR A 26 1.38 19.78 -2.25
N LYS A 27 2.55 19.25 -2.59
CA LYS A 27 3.58 19.98 -3.35
C LYS A 27 3.60 19.61 -4.83
N PHE A 28 3.39 18.34 -5.14
CA PHE A 28 3.56 17.79 -6.48
C PHE A 28 2.29 17.17 -7.07
N GLY A 29 1.17 17.16 -6.33
CA GLY A 29 -0.05 16.49 -6.78
C GLY A 29 0.05 14.96 -6.79
N LEU A 30 1.09 14.39 -6.15
CA LEU A 30 1.39 12.96 -6.19
C LEU A 30 1.23 12.28 -4.82
N ALA A 31 0.48 11.20 -4.76
CA ALA A 31 0.37 10.31 -3.62
C ALA A 31 1.19 9.03 -3.85
N LEU A 32 1.73 8.48 -2.76
CA LEU A 32 2.45 7.21 -2.77
C LEU A 32 1.59 6.14 -2.13
N HIS A 33 1.62 4.94 -2.70
CA HIS A 33 0.91 3.77 -2.20
C HIS A 33 1.88 2.60 -2.05
N SER A 34 1.84 1.93 -0.90
CA SER A 34 2.71 0.81 -0.62
C SER A 34 1.96 -0.39 -0.08
N GLY A 35 2.46 -1.58 -0.41
CA GLY A 35 2.07 -2.85 0.20
C GLY A 35 3.32 -3.52 0.72
N ILE A 36 3.34 -3.87 2.00
CA ILE A 36 4.52 -4.42 2.67
C ILE A 36 4.14 -5.69 3.40
N ASP A 37 4.90 -6.75 3.20
CA ASP A 37 4.86 -7.92 4.06
C ASP A 37 5.68 -7.61 5.33
N PRO A 38 5.05 -7.52 6.51
CA PRO A 38 5.74 -7.17 7.75
C PRO A 38 6.57 -8.31 8.34
N PHE A 39 6.37 -9.57 7.91
CA PHE A 39 7.13 -10.71 8.41
C PHE A 39 8.56 -10.69 7.88
N VAL A 40 8.71 -10.54 6.55
CA VAL A 40 10.02 -10.43 5.88
C VAL A 40 10.47 -8.98 5.70
N GLY A 41 9.60 -8.00 5.89
CA GLY A 41 9.88 -6.58 5.60
C GLY A 41 9.98 -6.27 4.11
N ARG A 42 9.44 -7.13 3.24
CA ARG A 42 9.51 -6.98 1.79
C ARG A 42 8.43 -6.02 1.32
N ILE A 43 8.85 -5.00 0.56
CA ILE A 43 7.93 -4.15 -0.19
C ILE A 43 7.41 -4.96 -1.37
N GLN A 44 6.11 -5.24 -1.37
CA GLN A 44 5.42 -5.93 -2.46
C GLN A 44 5.25 -5.00 -3.65
N TRP A 45 4.74 -3.80 -3.40
CA TRP A 45 4.68 -2.72 -4.38
C TRP A 45 4.94 -1.36 -3.73
N MET A 46 5.43 -0.43 -4.56
CA MET A 46 5.47 1.00 -4.29
C MET A 46 5.04 1.69 -5.59
N LYS A 47 3.89 2.37 -5.56
CA LYS A 47 3.30 3.01 -6.75
C LYS A 47 3.02 4.48 -6.45
N ILE A 48 3.18 5.32 -7.46
CA ILE A 48 2.82 6.74 -7.44
C ILE A 48 1.46 6.88 -8.13
N TRP A 49 0.60 7.71 -7.58
CA TRP A 49 -0.70 8.05 -8.15
C TRP A 49 -1.00 9.54 -7.93
N TRP A 50 -1.98 10.12 -8.61
CA TRP A 50 -2.36 11.52 -8.44
C TRP A 50 -3.49 11.75 -7.42
N THR A 51 -4.24 10.68 -7.07
CA THR A 51 -5.30 10.76 -6.06
C THR A 51 -5.00 9.93 -4.82
N THR A 52 -5.57 10.39 -3.70
CA THR A 52 -5.69 9.62 -2.45
C THR A 52 -7.11 9.09 -2.23
N VAL A 53 -8.00 9.39 -3.18
CA VAL A 53 -9.39 8.95 -3.16
C VAL A 53 -9.40 7.61 -3.84
N ILE A 54 -9.60 6.58 -3.03
CA ILE A 54 -9.60 5.14 -3.36
C ILE A 54 -10.24 4.88 -4.73
N PRO A 55 -9.46 4.82 -5.83
CA PRO A 55 -9.94 4.29 -7.09
C PRO A 55 -9.86 2.77 -7.00
N ASP A 56 -10.60 2.05 -7.85
CA ASP A 56 -10.51 0.60 -7.96
C ASP A 56 -9.06 0.09 -8.23
N SER A 57 -8.14 1.00 -8.57
CA SER A 57 -6.68 0.82 -8.69
C SER A 57 -5.94 0.17 -7.51
N TYR A 58 -6.38 0.29 -6.25
CA TYR A 58 -5.63 -0.35 -5.16
C TYR A 58 -5.73 -1.88 -5.21
N PHE A 59 -6.88 -2.39 -5.64
CA PHE A 59 -7.04 -3.81 -5.85
C PHE A 59 -6.28 -4.25 -7.10
N SER A 60 -6.17 -3.42 -8.14
CA SER A 60 -5.35 -3.77 -9.31
C SER A 60 -3.88 -3.93 -8.94
N TYR A 61 -3.28 -3.06 -8.12
CA TYR A 61 -1.89 -3.26 -7.67
C TYR A 61 -1.69 -4.57 -6.90
N TYR A 62 -2.69 -4.96 -6.09
CA TYR A 62 -2.71 -6.25 -5.43
C TYR A 62 -2.79 -7.39 -6.44
N LEU A 63 -3.74 -7.34 -7.39
CA LEU A 63 -3.91 -8.35 -8.44
C LEU A 63 -2.66 -8.49 -9.30
N ASP A 64 -2.08 -7.38 -9.77
CA ASP A 64 -0.84 -7.36 -10.56
C ASP A 64 0.29 -8.04 -9.79
N THR A 65 0.45 -7.70 -8.51
CA THR A 65 1.48 -8.31 -7.65
C THR A 65 1.26 -9.81 -7.47
N VAL A 66 0.00 -10.23 -7.27
CA VAL A 66 -0.37 -11.65 -7.14
C VAL A 66 -0.16 -12.40 -8.46
N GLN A 67 -0.47 -11.79 -9.60
CA GLN A 67 -0.26 -12.37 -10.92
C GLN A 67 1.24 -12.53 -11.23
N GLU A 68 2.06 -11.54 -10.89
CA GLU A 68 3.51 -11.59 -11.12
C GLU A 68 4.24 -12.58 -10.22
N ARG A 69 3.83 -12.69 -8.95
CA ARG A 69 4.61 -13.39 -7.91
C ARG A 69 3.97 -14.66 -7.40
N GLY A 70 2.71 -14.90 -7.74
CA GLY A 70 1.86 -15.86 -7.06
C GLY A 70 1.47 -15.38 -5.66
N CYS A 71 0.40 -15.96 -5.14
CA CYS A 71 -0.01 -15.78 -3.75
C CYS A 71 -0.14 -17.17 -3.13
N GLU A 72 0.97 -17.72 -2.63
CA GLU A 72 0.97 -19.03 -1.99
C GLU A 72 0.27 -19.01 -0.62
N PHE A 73 0.21 -17.85 0.03
CA PHE A 73 -0.35 -17.71 1.37
C PHE A 73 -1.20 -16.46 1.55
N ASN A 74 -2.22 -16.64 2.39
CA ASN A 74 -3.40 -15.80 2.65
C ASN A 74 -3.09 -14.45 3.32
N PRO A 75 -2.87 -13.34 2.58
CA PRO A 75 -2.49 -12.10 3.23
C PRO A 75 -3.75 -11.42 3.77
N CYS A 76 -3.83 -11.23 5.09
CA CYS A 76 -4.78 -10.28 5.66
C CYS A 76 -4.43 -8.87 5.18
N VAL A 77 -5.40 -8.14 4.60
CA VAL A 77 -5.17 -6.79 4.09
C VAL A 77 -6.04 -5.75 4.80
N GLY A 78 -5.40 -4.67 5.23
CA GLY A 78 -5.99 -3.64 6.11
C GLY A 78 -6.92 -2.62 5.44
N SER A 79 -7.27 -2.76 4.16
CA SER A 79 -8.18 -1.84 3.47
C SER A 79 -9.52 -2.54 3.13
N CYS A 80 -10.64 -1.85 3.34
CA CYS A 80 -11.98 -2.44 3.22
C CYS A 80 -12.26 -3.03 1.83
N ARG A 81 -11.87 -2.33 0.75
CA ARG A 81 -12.09 -2.84 -0.62
C ARG A 81 -11.18 -4.00 -0.97
N LEU A 82 -9.92 -3.97 -0.53
CA LEU A 82 -8.96 -5.05 -0.81
C LEU A 82 -9.32 -6.31 0.01
N ALA A 83 -9.76 -6.13 1.25
CA ALA A 83 -10.33 -7.16 2.09
C ALA A 83 -11.58 -7.81 1.45
N ASN A 84 -12.47 -7.01 0.86
CA ASN A 84 -13.66 -7.51 0.17
C ASN A 84 -13.32 -8.22 -1.15
N GLY A 85 -12.43 -7.65 -1.97
CA GLY A 85 -11.96 -8.28 -3.21
C GLY A 85 -11.25 -9.61 -2.94
N HIS A 86 -10.43 -9.68 -1.89
CA HIS A 86 -9.79 -10.91 -1.46
C HIS A 86 -10.80 -11.98 -1.00
N THR A 87 -11.80 -11.58 -0.21
CA THR A 87 -12.89 -12.50 0.18
C THR A 87 -13.64 -13.03 -1.04
N LEU A 88 -13.95 -12.16 -2.01
CA LEU A 88 -14.65 -12.56 -3.24
C LEU A 88 -13.84 -13.60 -4.04
N LEU A 89 -12.56 -13.32 -4.30
CA LEU A 89 -11.67 -14.24 -5.02
C LEU A 89 -11.59 -15.61 -4.34
N ARG A 90 -11.59 -15.63 -3.00
CA ARG A 90 -11.58 -16.88 -2.23
C ARG A 90 -12.86 -17.67 -2.32
N HIS A 91 -14.02 -17.01 -2.22
CA HIS A 91 -15.31 -17.67 -2.41
C HIS A 91 -15.49 -18.18 -3.84
N TRP A 92 -14.82 -17.55 -4.80
CA TRP A 92 -14.78 -18.00 -6.19
C TRP A 92 -13.88 -19.23 -6.37
N HIS A 93 -12.68 -19.21 -5.77
CA HIS A 93 -11.71 -20.31 -5.85
C HIS A 93 -12.15 -21.55 -5.04
N ASP A 94 -12.69 -21.35 -3.83
CA ASP A 94 -13.17 -22.41 -2.95
C ASP A 94 -14.61 -22.12 -2.49
N ARG A 95 -15.54 -22.93 -3.02
CA ARG A 95 -16.97 -22.80 -2.72
C ARG A 95 -17.30 -23.11 -1.26
N SER A 96 -16.47 -23.88 -0.54
CA SER A 96 -16.69 -24.20 0.87
C SER A 96 -16.57 -22.98 1.78
N LEU A 97 -15.86 -21.95 1.33
CA LEU A 97 -15.66 -20.71 2.06
C LEU A 97 -16.81 -19.71 1.91
N ARG A 98 -17.80 -19.97 1.03
CA ARG A 98 -18.93 -19.06 0.82
C ARG A 98 -19.65 -18.73 2.12
N GLY A 99 -19.95 -17.45 2.32
CA GLY A 99 -20.61 -16.96 3.55
C GLY A 99 -19.68 -16.79 4.75
N THR A 100 -18.38 -17.08 4.63
CA THR A 100 -17.39 -16.84 5.69
C THR A 100 -16.58 -15.57 5.44
N LEU A 101 -16.14 -14.90 6.51
CA LEU A 101 -15.23 -13.76 6.43
C LEU A 101 -13.79 -14.25 6.23
N GLN A 102 -13.16 -13.87 5.11
CA GLN A 102 -11.82 -14.34 4.74
C GLN A 102 -10.70 -13.33 5.02
N HIS A 103 -11.01 -12.23 5.71
CA HIS A 103 -10.06 -11.21 6.12
C HIS A 103 -10.22 -10.87 7.59
N ARG A 104 -9.15 -10.34 8.20
CA ARG A 104 -9.15 -9.86 9.57
C ARG A 104 -9.14 -8.33 9.57
N TRP A 105 -10.14 -7.74 10.22
CA TRP A 105 -10.11 -6.31 10.52
C TRP A 105 -9.12 -6.03 11.65
N MET A 106 -8.17 -5.14 11.42
CA MET A 106 -7.35 -4.61 12.51
C MET A 106 -8.17 -3.65 13.37
N LYS A 107 -8.33 -3.97 14.66
CA LYS A 107 -9.08 -3.16 15.64
C LYS A 107 -8.36 -1.85 16.03
N GLU A 108 -7.07 -1.71 15.75
CA GLU A 108 -6.25 -0.54 16.10
C GLU A 108 -5.24 -0.23 15.00
N LYS A 109 -4.86 1.05 14.85
CA LYS A 109 -3.82 1.52 13.90
C LYS A 109 -2.44 0.94 14.25
N LYS A 110 -2.12 -0.23 13.70
CA LYS A 110 -0.83 -0.92 13.87
C LYS A 110 0.01 -0.87 12.59
N ASN A 111 0.11 0.31 11.98
CA ASN A 111 0.87 0.54 10.73
C ASN A 111 2.40 0.65 10.96
N VAL A 112 2.97 -0.14 11.87
CA VAL A 112 4.38 -0.01 12.27
C VAL A 112 5.32 -0.19 11.07
N MET A 113 5.10 -1.22 10.24
CA MET A 113 5.96 -1.51 9.11
C MET A 113 5.83 -0.49 7.96
N PRO A 114 4.60 -0.09 7.54
CA PRO A 114 4.45 1.04 6.64
C PRO A 114 5.08 2.33 7.16
N GLU A 115 4.88 2.70 8.44
CA GLU A 115 5.50 3.88 9.05
C GLU A 115 7.04 3.84 8.98
N ILE A 116 7.65 2.69 9.25
CA ILE A 116 9.10 2.48 9.10
C ILE A 116 9.51 2.62 7.63
N GLY A 117 8.76 2.01 6.71
CA GLY A 117 8.99 2.13 5.27
C GLY A 117 8.97 3.58 4.80
N TRP A 118 7.96 4.35 5.22
CA TRP A 118 7.84 5.78 4.93
C TRP A 118 8.97 6.60 5.53
N SER A 119 9.43 6.26 6.74
CA SER A 119 10.60 6.90 7.35
C SER A 119 11.85 6.67 6.51
N GLN A 120 12.15 5.42 6.13
CA GLN A 120 13.33 5.12 5.32
C GLN A 120 13.28 5.77 3.94
N LEU A 121 12.11 5.74 3.28
CA LEU A 121 11.89 6.44 2.01
C LEU A 121 12.22 7.93 2.15
N ARG A 122 11.69 8.58 3.19
CA ARG A 122 11.89 10.02 3.45
C ARG A 122 13.34 10.39 3.67
N HIS A 123 14.08 9.59 4.42
CA HIS A 123 15.46 9.94 4.77
C HIS A 123 16.45 9.68 3.63
N ARG A 124 16.18 8.69 2.77
CA ARG A 124 17.17 8.21 1.80
C ARG A 124 16.86 8.59 0.36
N LEU A 125 15.59 8.58 -0.02
CA LEU A 125 15.18 8.69 -1.43
C LEU A 125 14.47 10.01 -1.70
N THR A 126 13.59 10.43 -0.79
CA THR A 126 12.74 11.59 -1.00
C THR A 126 13.48 12.86 -1.42
N PRO A 127 14.61 13.29 -0.82
CA PRO A 127 15.27 14.53 -1.21
C PRO A 127 15.70 14.58 -2.69
N GLY A 128 16.19 13.45 -3.22
CA GLY A 128 16.60 13.38 -4.63
C GLY A 128 15.41 13.44 -5.59
N PHE A 129 14.34 12.71 -5.27
CA PHE A 129 13.12 12.74 -6.09
C PHE A 129 12.42 14.09 -6.04
N GLU A 130 12.34 14.73 -4.87
CA GLU A 130 11.74 16.05 -4.74
C GLU A 130 12.50 17.10 -5.56
N GLY A 131 13.83 17.00 -5.66
CA GLY A 131 14.62 17.88 -6.53
C GLY A 131 14.29 17.72 -8.02
N ILE A 132 14.07 16.48 -8.47
CA ILE A 132 13.67 16.19 -9.86
C ILE A 132 12.23 16.68 -10.12
N LEU A 133 11.31 16.46 -9.17
CA LEU A 133 9.93 16.90 -9.29
C LEU A 133 9.84 18.44 -9.27
N ASP A 134 10.58 19.11 -8.39
CA ASP A 134 10.68 20.57 -8.34
C ASP A 134 11.20 21.14 -9.66
N LEU A 135 12.23 20.51 -10.25
CA LEU A 135 12.72 20.91 -11.57
C LEU A 135 11.61 20.80 -12.62
N GLY A 136 10.87 19.68 -12.65
CA GLY A 136 9.79 19.46 -13.60
C GLY A 136 8.66 20.48 -13.47
N VAL A 137 8.28 20.85 -12.24
CA VAL A 137 7.27 21.88 -11.99
C VAL A 137 7.79 23.25 -12.44
N ASN A 138 9.02 23.62 -12.09
CA ASN A 138 9.60 24.91 -12.46
C ASN A 138 9.82 25.07 -13.97
N GLN A 139 10.07 23.97 -14.68
CA GLN A 139 10.19 23.94 -16.14
C GLN A 139 8.83 23.84 -16.85
N GLY A 140 7.73 23.70 -16.11
CA GLY A 140 6.39 23.57 -16.66
C GLY A 140 6.13 22.23 -17.38
N TRP A 141 6.86 21.16 -17.04
CA TRP A 141 6.62 19.84 -17.62
C TRP A 141 5.27 19.26 -17.21
N TYR A 142 4.81 19.61 -16.02
CA TYR A 142 3.47 19.30 -15.55
C TYR A 142 3.03 20.32 -14.49
N ASP A 143 1.72 20.43 -14.30
CA ASP A 143 1.11 21.29 -13.29
C ASP A 143 0.53 20.44 -12.15
N PRO A 144 1.05 20.54 -10.92
CA PRO A 144 0.52 19.84 -9.75
C PRO A 144 -0.95 20.12 -9.43
N SER A 145 -1.49 21.26 -9.89
CA SER A 145 -2.89 21.66 -9.67
C SER A 145 -3.85 21.01 -10.66
N VAL A 146 -3.34 20.51 -11.79
CA VAL A 146 -4.11 19.80 -12.81
C VAL A 146 -4.06 18.31 -12.48
N LEU A 147 -5.20 17.77 -12.04
CA LEU A 147 -5.34 16.33 -11.87
C LEU A 147 -5.20 15.65 -13.23
N LEU A 148 -4.26 14.71 -13.34
CA LEU A 148 -4.17 13.81 -14.49
C LEU A 148 -5.50 13.05 -14.60
N GLN A 149 -6.15 13.12 -15.76
CA GLN A 149 -7.40 12.40 -16.05
C GLN A 149 -7.10 11.04 -16.68
#